data_AF-A0A3B9IZX9-F1
#
_entry.id   AF-A0A3B9IZX9-F1
#
_cell.length_a   1.000
_cell.length_b   1.000
_cell.length_c   1.000
_cell.angle_alpha   90.00
_cell.angle_beta   90.00
_cell.angle_gamma   90.00
#
_symmetry.space_group_name_H-M   'P 1'
#
loop_
_entity.id
_entity.type
_entity.pdbx_description
1 polymer ?
#
loop_
_entity_poly.entity_id
_entity_poly.type
_entity_poly.pdbx_seq_one_letter_code
_entity_poly.pdbx_strand_id
1 'polypeptide(L)'
;MQLGILLGGFTLPALSIWLNWRVAIGLYAMAAILVAALAVVALPDSRDRTQPSFPSNEKSPTLELPRSVSLIALYALCMGCVVGGVGRYTVLFAENALQMSNVAAGLVAGLPGGIAIGTRIIWAHLAEHRIRPPVALAIQSSLTALVMAMLCIAAPVGSWIMWPVAVVSALGLNAWNAVAMLYVIIGVPQQASGRASGRVVMGFLTGLTVGGFLTGLVADVTGSYETAWASLLLLSLIATFLAWQSEKARFSQPAS
;
A
#
# COMPACT_ATOMS: atom_id res chain seq x y z
N MET A 1 -9.86 2.62 4.81
CA MET A 1 -9.11 2.84 3.56
C MET A 1 -9.65 2.01 2.40
N GLN A 2 -9.51 0.67 2.38
CA GLN A 2 -9.88 -0.16 1.22
C GLN A 2 -11.37 -0.09 0.82
N LEU A 3 -12.28 -0.05 1.79
CA LEU A 3 -13.70 0.17 1.52
C LEU A 3 -13.95 1.52 0.83
N GLY A 4 -13.20 2.57 1.20
CA GLY A 4 -13.28 3.88 0.55
C GLY A 4 -12.71 3.89 -0.87
N ILE A 5 -11.65 3.12 -1.13
CA ILE A 5 -11.10 2.93 -2.49
C ILE A 5 -12.10 2.17 -3.38
N LEU A 6 -12.72 1.12 -2.85
CA LEU A 6 -13.75 0.35 -3.55
C LEU A 6 -14.97 1.22 -3.87
N LEU A 7 -15.53 1.89 -2.85
CA LEU A 7 -16.70 2.75 -3.02
C LEU A 7 -16.38 3.91 -3.96
N GLY A 8 -15.23 4.57 -3.79
CA GLY A 8 -14.76 5.64 -4.68
C GLY A 8 -14.59 5.18 -6.13
N GLY A 9 -13.96 4.02 -6.36
CA GLY A 9 -13.76 3.50 -7.72
C GLY A 9 -15.05 3.08 -8.42
N PHE A 10 -16.01 2.48 -7.68
CA PHE A 10 -17.26 2.00 -8.26
C PHE A 10 -18.32 3.09 -8.46
N THR A 11 -18.48 3.96 -7.48
CA THR A 11 -19.65 4.85 -7.45
C THR A 11 -19.36 6.23 -8.00
N LEU A 12 -18.11 6.72 -7.91
CA LEU A 12 -17.75 8.09 -8.30
C LEU A 12 -17.82 8.31 -9.83
N PRO A 13 -17.38 7.37 -10.69
CA PRO A 13 -17.59 7.48 -12.14
C PRO A 13 -19.07 7.42 -12.54
N ALA A 14 -19.85 6.54 -11.90
CA ALA A 14 -21.29 6.39 -12.16
C ALA A 14 -22.10 7.62 -11.69
N LEU A 15 -21.80 8.16 -10.51
CA LEU A 15 -22.42 9.39 -10.02
C LEU A 15 -22.00 10.62 -10.84
N SER A 16 -20.77 10.66 -11.36
CA SER A 16 -20.29 11.79 -12.17
C SER A 16 -21.08 11.95 -13.47
N ILE A 17 -21.61 10.87 -14.03
CA ILE A 17 -22.44 10.89 -15.24
C ILE A 17 -23.80 11.54 -14.97
N TRP A 18 -24.35 11.39 -13.76
CA TRP A 18 -25.71 11.82 -13.42
C TRP A 18 -25.79 13.15 -12.67
N LEU A 19 -24.78 13.50 -11.85
CA LEU A 19 -24.90 14.56 -10.84
C LEU A 19 -23.87 15.70 -10.96
N ASN A 20 -23.04 15.72 -12.01
CA ASN A 20 -21.80 16.52 -12.10
C ASN A 20 -20.76 16.14 -11.03
N TRP A 21 -19.49 16.11 -11.42
CA TRP A 21 -18.36 15.69 -10.57
C TRP A 21 -18.25 16.44 -9.23
N ARG A 22 -18.70 17.71 -9.18
CA ARG A 22 -18.68 18.56 -7.98
C ARG A 22 -19.62 18.04 -6.88
N VAL A 23 -20.81 17.57 -7.27
CA VAL A 23 -21.82 17.06 -6.32
C VAL A 23 -21.43 15.67 -5.82
N ALA A 24 -20.85 14.83 -6.69
CA ALA A 24 -20.31 13.54 -6.31
C ALA A 24 -19.19 13.66 -5.25
N ILE A 25 -18.25 14.59 -5.44
CA ILE A 25 -17.20 14.87 -4.44
C ILE A 25 -17.81 15.44 -3.15
N GLY A 26 -18.79 16.33 -3.26
CA GLY A 26 -19.49 16.90 -2.10
C GLY A 26 -20.20 15.85 -1.23
N LEU A 27 -20.88 14.89 -1.84
CA LEU A 27 -21.52 13.76 -1.16
C LEU A 27 -20.50 12.89 -0.41
N TYR A 28 -19.36 12.61 -1.04
CA TYR A 28 -18.28 11.85 -0.42
C TYR A 28 -17.65 12.58 0.77
N ALA A 29 -17.45 13.90 0.66
CA ALA A 29 -16.95 14.72 1.75
C ALA A 29 -17.94 14.75 2.93
N MET A 30 -19.23 14.90 2.65
CA MET A 30 -20.29 14.87 3.67
C MET A 30 -20.36 13.52 4.37
N ALA A 31 -20.29 12.41 3.62
CA ALA A 31 -20.27 11.07 4.20
C ALA A 31 -19.03 10.86 5.10
N ALA A 32 -17.85 11.35 4.68
CA ALA A 32 -16.63 11.26 5.48
C ALA A 32 -16.75 12.08 6.80
N ILE A 33 -17.31 13.29 6.74
CA ILE A 33 -17.55 14.14 7.91
C ILE A 33 -18.56 13.47 8.85
N LEU A 34 -19.64 12.91 8.31
CA LEU A 34 -20.66 12.22 9.10
C LEU A 34 -20.09 11.01 9.83
N VAL A 35 -19.29 10.18 9.15
CA VAL A 35 -18.61 9.04 9.75
C VAL A 35 -17.59 9.50 10.80
N ALA A 36 -16.85 10.57 10.56
CA ALA A 36 -15.93 11.14 11.54
C ALA A 36 -16.66 11.66 12.79
N ALA A 37 -17.78 12.36 12.61
CA ALA A 37 -18.61 12.86 13.71
C ALA A 37 -19.24 11.71 14.51
N LEU A 38 -19.77 10.70 13.83
CA LEU A 38 -20.29 9.49 14.46
C LEU A 38 -19.20 8.73 15.22
N ALA A 39 -17.98 8.67 14.69
CA ALA A 39 -16.85 8.07 15.39
C ALA A 39 -16.49 8.83 16.66
N VAL A 40 -16.48 10.16 16.63
CA VAL A 40 -16.23 11.00 17.83
C VAL A 40 -17.30 10.80 18.90
N VAL A 41 -18.55 10.60 18.50
CA VAL A 41 -19.68 10.44 19.43
C VAL A 41 -19.81 9.01 19.95
N ALA A 42 -19.54 8.01 19.10
CA ALA A 42 -19.75 6.60 19.41
C ALA A 42 -18.53 5.90 20.01
N LEU A 43 -17.31 6.40 19.79
CA LEU A 43 -16.13 5.82 20.43
C LEU A 43 -16.03 6.35 21.87
N PRO A 44 -16.02 5.46 22.89
CA PRO A 44 -15.77 5.86 24.26
C PRO A 44 -14.41 6.55 24.37
N ASP A 45 -14.34 7.61 25.18
CA ASP A 45 -13.12 8.39 25.36
C ASP A 45 -12.00 7.45 25.86
N SER A 46 -10.97 7.24 25.04
CA SER A 46 -9.90 6.28 25.33
C SER A 46 -8.97 6.73 26.45
N ARG A 47 -9.25 7.90 27.05
CA ARG A 47 -8.53 8.49 28.17
C ARG A 47 -8.65 7.68 29.45
N ASP A 48 -9.72 6.90 29.62
CA ASP A 48 -9.95 6.08 30.83
C ASP A 48 -9.30 4.70 30.79
N ARG A 49 -8.60 4.34 29.70
CA ARG A 49 -7.75 3.15 29.73
C ARG A 49 -6.51 3.50 30.53
N THR A 50 -6.54 3.17 31.82
CA THR A 50 -5.40 3.15 32.74
C THR A 50 -4.17 2.69 31.96
N GLN A 51 -3.31 3.64 31.60
CA GLN A 51 -2.00 3.29 31.08
C GLN A 51 -1.34 2.46 32.17
N PRO A 52 -0.80 1.28 31.88
CA PRO A 52 0.19 0.71 32.78
C PRO A 52 1.23 1.80 32.95
N SER A 53 1.43 2.27 34.19
CA SER A 53 2.44 3.26 34.53
C SER A 53 3.79 2.67 34.19
N PHE A 54 4.21 2.79 32.93
CA PHE A 54 5.59 2.57 32.55
C PHE A 54 6.36 3.75 33.15
N PRO A 55 7.39 3.50 33.97
CA PRO A 55 8.13 4.56 34.64
C PRO A 55 8.62 5.56 33.59
N SER A 56 8.08 6.78 33.68
CA SER A 56 8.22 7.84 32.68
C SER A 56 9.56 8.57 32.75
N ASN A 57 10.59 8.01 33.40
CA ASN A 57 11.80 8.78 33.70
C ASN A 57 13.12 8.00 33.67
N GLU A 58 13.17 6.83 33.05
CA GLU A 58 14.46 6.34 32.59
C GLU A 58 14.57 6.73 31.13
N LYS A 59 15.64 7.45 30.76
CA LYS A 59 16.14 7.49 29.39
C LYS A 59 16.22 6.04 28.97
N SER A 60 15.16 5.54 28.33
CA SER A 60 15.18 4.21 27.74
C SER A 60 16.45 4.21 26.91
N PRO A 61 17.34 3.21 27.09
CA PRO A 61 18.50 3.10 26.24
C PRO A 61 17.99 3.32 24.82
N THR A 62 18.70 4.10 24.02
CA THR A 62 18.45 4.11 22.59
C THR A 62 18.69 2.68 22.12
N LEU A 63 17.70 1.82 22.29
CA LEU A 63 17.66 0.47 21.79
C LEU A 63 17.69 0.71 20.30
N GLU A 64 18.90 0.57 19.76
CA GLU A 64 19.14 0.63 18.35
C GLU A 64 18.18 -0.38 17.74
N LEU A 65 17.27 0.13 16.91
CA LEU A 65 16.31 -0.76 16.29
C LEU A 65 17.09 -1.75 15.44
N PRO A 66 16.73 -3.03 15.48
CA PRO A 66 17.35 -4.04 14.66
C PRO A 66 17.44 -3.60 13.20
N ARG A 67 18.54 -3.94 12.53
CA ARG A 67 18.75 -3.65 11.10
C ARG A 67 17.58 -4.13 10.22
N SER A 68 16.88 -5.20 10.64
CA SER A 68 15.66 -5.70 10.01
C SER A 68 14.54 -4.66 9.96
N VAL A 69 14.36 -3.84 11.00
CA VAL A 69 13.35 -2.77 11.03
C VAL A 69 13.69 -1.67 10.02
N SER A 70 14.97 -1.31 9.90
CA SER A 70 15.40 -0.33 8.89
C SER A 70 15.23 -0.86 7.47
N LEU A 71 15.53 -2.15 7.23
CA LEU A 71 15.32 -2.80 5.93
C LEU A 71 13.83 -2.82 5.56
N ILE A 72 12.94 -3.05 6.54
CA ILE A 72 11.50 -3.06 6.30
C ILE A 72 10.94 -1.64 6.13
N ALA A 73 11.48 -0.66 6.85
CA ALA A 73 11.13 0.74 6.60
C ALA A 73 11.53 1.16 5.18
N LEU A 74 12.69 0.71 4.69
CA LEU A 74 13.12 0.95 3.31
C LEU A 74 12.27 0.18 2.29
N TYR A 75 11.93 -1.08 2.58
CA TYR A 75 10.95 -1.84 1.78
C TYR A 75 9.62 -1.10 1.69
N ALA A 76 9.11 -0.62 2.82
CA ALA A 76 7.85 0.11 2.92
C ALA A 76 7.92 1.45 2.18
N LEU A 77 9.07 2.13 2.19
CA LEU A 77 9.33 3.31 1.36
C LEU A 77 9.22 2.98 -0.13
N CYS A 78 9.90 1.93 -0.61
CA CYS A 78 9.83 1.50 -2.00
C CYS A 78 8.40 1.10 -2.40
N MET A 79 7.73 0.29 -1.58
CA MET A 79 6.34 -0.09 -1.80
C MET A 79 5.40 1.12 -1.76
N GLY A 80 5.67 2.10 -0.88
CA GLY A 80 4.99 3.39 -0.86
C GLY A 80 5.11 4.10 -2.18
N CYS A 81 6.32 4.19 -2.73
CA CYS A 81 6.55 4.83 -4.03
C CYS A 81 5.74 4.16 -5.14
N VAL A 82 5.75 2.83 -5.20
CA VAL A 82 5.00 2.07 -6.21
C VAL A 82 3.49 2.26 -6.02
N VAL A 83 2.97 2.12 -4.80
CA VAL A 83 1.53 2.32 -4.51
C VAL A 83 1.10 3.75 -4.86
N GLY A 84 1.88 4.76 -4.51
CA GLY A 84 1.59 6.17 -4.78
C GLY A 84 1.61 6.51 -6.27
N GLY A 85 2.58 5.97 -7.00
CA GLY A 85 2.67 6.15 -8.45
C GLY A 85 1.54 5.46 -9.20
N VAL A 86 1.35 4.16 -8.95
CA VAL A 86 0.31 3.35 -9.61
C VAL A 86 -1.08 3.89 -9.29
N GLY A 87 -1.40 4.07 -8.00
CA GLY A 87 -2.76 4.43 -7.58
C GLY A 87 -3.28 5.73 -8.19
N ARG A 88 -2.41 6.70 -8.50
CA ARG A 88 -2.80 7.98 -9.10
C ARG A 88 -2.92 7.92 -10.63
N TYR A 89 -2.03 7.19 -11.29
CA TYR A 89 -1.91 7.23 -12.75
C TYR A 89 -2.56 6.05 -13.47
N THR A 90 -2.95 4.97 -12.78
CA THR A 90 -3.59 3.80 -13.43
C THR A 90 -4.90 4.15 -14.13
N VAL A 91 -5.77 4.97 -13.50
CA VAL A 91 -7.03 5.41 -14.15
C VAL A 91 -6.73 6.26 -15.37
N LEU A 92 -5.81 7.23 -15.21
CA LEU A 92 -5.43 8.15 -16.27
C LEU A 92 -4.78 7.42 -17.45
N PHE A 93 -3.98 6.39 -17.18
CA PHE A 93 -3.41 5.50 -18.19
C PHE A 93 -4.48 4.67 -18.89
N ALA A 94 -5.44 4.10 -18.15
CA ALA A 94 -6.53 3.34 -18.75
C ALA A 94 -7.41 4.19 -19.67
N GLU A 95 -7.68 5.45 -19.28
CA GLU A 95 -8.47 6.39 -20.07
C GLU A 95 -7.67 6.92 -21.28
N ASN A 96 -6.48 7.49 -21.05
CA ASN A 96 -5.74 8.20 -22.11
C ASN A 96 -4.98 7.26 -23.05
N ALA A 97 -4.34 6.20 -22.52
CA ALA A 97 -3.48 5.32 -23.32
C ALA A 97 -4.25 4.11 -23.89
N LEU A 98 -5.23 3.59 -23.15
CA LEU A 98 -6.01 2.41 -23.56
C LEU A 98 -7.40 2.75 -24.10
N GLN A 99 -7.76 4.04 -24.17
CA GLN A 99 -9.06 4.55 -24.62
C GLN A 99 -10.26 3.86 -23.94
N MET A 100 -10.08 3.44 -22.68
CA MET A 100 -11.17 2.86 -21.90
C MET A 100 -12.15 3.95 -21.49
N SER A 101 -13.45 3.61 -21.44
CA SER A 101 -14.43 4.51 -20.86
C SER A 101 -14.13 4.79 -19.39
N ASN A 102 -14.50 5.97 -18.90
CA ASN A 102 -14.26 6.41 -17.52
C ASN A 102 -14.85 5.42 -16.49
N VAL A 103 -15.97 4.77 -16.83
CA VAL A 103 -16.59 3.73 -16.00
C VAL A 103 -15.71 2.49 -15.92
N ALA A 104 -15.20 2.00 -17.06
CA ALA A 104 -14.35 0.82 -17.09
C ALA A 104 -13.00 1.08 -16.39
N ALA A 105 -12.41 2.26 -16.60
CA ALA A 105 -11.18 2.68 -15.92
C ALA A 105 -11.37 2.76 -14.39
N GLY A 106 -12.51 3.30 -13.93
CA GLY A 106 -12.86 3.35 -12.51
C GLY A 106 -13.10 1.96 -11.90
N LEU A 107 -13.77 1.06 -12.62
CA LEU A 107 -13.98 -0.33 -12.19
C LEU A 107 -12.65 -1.07 -12.02
N VAL A 108 -11.75 -0.97 -12.99
CA VAL A 108 -10.41 -1.57 -12.93
C VAL A 108 -9.60 -1.03 -11.76
N ALA A 109 -9.73 0.26 -11.42
CA ALA A 109 -9.05 0.85 -10.29
C ALA A 109 -9.69 0.51 -8.93
N GLY A 110 -11.01 0.32 -8.87
CA GLY A 110 -11.75 -0.02 -7.64
C GLY A 110 -11.70 -1.51 -7.27
N LEU A 111 -11.68 -2.39 -8.27
CA LEU A 111 -11.70 -3.85 -8.10
C LEU A 111 -10.55 -4.40 -7.22
N PRO A 112 -9.30 -3.92 -7.35
CA PRO A 112 -8.22 -4.31 -6.44
C PRO A 112 -8.53 -3.99 -4.98
N GLY A 113 -9.17 -2.85 -4.71
CA GLY A 113 -9.53 -2.42 -3.37
C GLY A 113 -10.47 -3.41 -2.66
N GLY A 114 -11.42 -3.99 -3.40
CA GLY A 114 -12.34 -5.02 -2.87
C GLY A 114 -11.67 -6.36 -2.65
N ILE A 115 -10.96 -6.86 -3.66
CA ILE A 115 -10.26 -8.15 -3.58
C ILE A 115 -9.22 -8.13 -2.46
N ALA A 116 -8.53 -6.99 -2.28
CA ALA A 116 -7.48 -6.85 -1.29
C ALA A 116 -7.97 -6.99 0.17
N ILE A 117 -9.27 -6.86 0.45
CA ILE A 117 -9.82 -7.14 1.78
C ILE A 117 -9.65 -8.64 2.08
N GLY A 118 -10.15 -9.49 1.19
CA GLY A 118 -10.03 -10.94 1.33
C GLY A 118 -8.57 -11.39 1.29
N THR A 119 -7.79 -10.84 0.37
CA THR A 119 -6.37 -11.19 0.25
C THR A 119 -5.56 -10.83 1.49
N ARG A 120 -5.86 -9.72 2.18
CA ARG A 120 -5.18 -9.37 3.43
C ARG A 120 -5.41 -10.40 4.53
N ILE A 121 -6.63 -10.91 4.65
CA ILE A 121 -6.98 -11.94 5.64
C ILE A 121 -6.20 -13.22 5.31
N ILE A 122 -6.22 -13.65 4.05
CA ILE A 122 -5.51 -14.84 3.59
C ILE A 122 -4.00 -14.71 3.84
N TRP A 123 -3.39 -13.59 3.45
CA TRP A 123 -1.95 -13.36 3.64
C TRP A 123 -1.57 -13.25 5.11
N ALA A 124 -2.37 -12.59 5.95
CA ALA A 124 -2.11 -12.51 7.38
C ALA A 124 -2.13 -13.92 8.01
N HIS A 125 -3.16 -14.71 7.70
CA HIS A 125 -3.27 -16.07 8.21
C HIS A 125 -2.13 -16.97 7.71
N LEU A 126 -1.79 -16.84 6.43
CA LEU A 126 -0.71 -17.60 5.80
C LEU A 126 0.66 -17.22 6.38
N ALA A 127 0.91 -15.94 6.63
CA ALA A 127 2.15 -15.44 7.24
C ALA A 127 2.29 -15.80 8.73
N GLU A 128 1.17 -16.08 9.40
CA GLU A 128 1.14 -16.51 10.80
C GLU A 128 1.38 -18.03 10.93
N HIS A 129 0.78 -18.85 10.05
CA HIS A 129 0.72 -20.30 10.25
C HIS A 129 1.58 -21.13 9.27
N ARG A 130 1.93 -20.60 8.09
CA ARG A 130 2.44 -21.42 6.97
C ARG A 130 3.69 -20.86 6.30
N ILE A 131 3.82 -19.54 6.20
CA ILE A 131 4.88 -18.86 5.45
C ILE A 131 5.60 -17.87 6.34
N ARG A 132 6.93 -17.84 6.28
CA ARG A 132 7.71 -16.84 6.99
C ARG A 132 7.40 -15.44 6.44
N PRO A 133 7.13 -14.42 7.28
CA PRO A 133 6.70 -13.13 6.77
C PRO A 133 7.66 -12.46 5.75
N PRO A 134 9.01 -12.59 5.83
CA PRO A 134 9.91 -12.09 4.78
C PRO A 134 9.69 -12.73 3.41
N VAL A 135 9.39 -14.03 3.38
CA VAL A 135 9.09 -14.77 2.15
C VAL A 135 7.76 -14.29 1.56
N ALA A 136 6.76 -14.08 2.42
CA ALA A 136 5.48 -13.50 1.99
C ALA A 136 5.66 -12.08 1.41
N LEU A 137 6.48 -11.23 2.04
CA LEU A 137 6.81 -9.89 1.53
C LEU A 137 7.56 -9.93 0.19
N ALA A 138 8.47 -10.90 0.01
CA ALA A 138 9.19 -11.10 -1.24
C ALA A 138 8.28 -11.58 -2.37
N ILE A 139 7.32 -12.48 -2.07
CA ILE A 139 6.29 -12.89 -3.03
C ILE A 139 5.42 -11.68 -3.42
N GLN A 140 4.99 -10.88 -2.45
CA GLN A 140 4.14 -9.71 -2.70
C GLN A 140 4.84 -8.63 -3.53
N SER A 141 6.13 -8.37 -3.28
CA SER A 141 6.91 -7.43 -4.10
C SER A 141 7.20 -8.00 -5.50
N SER A 142 7.40 -9.32 -5.62
CA SER A 142 7.54 -9.98 -6.94
C SER A 142 6.25 -9.92 -7.76
N LEU A 143 5.09 -10.14 -7.13
CA LEU A 143 3.78 -9.93 -7.76
C LEU A 143 3.59 -8.46 -8.15
N THR A 144 4.07 -7.52 -7.33
CA THR A 144 4.04 -6.10 -7.66
C THR A 144 4.92 -5.78 -8.86
N ALA A 145 6.10 -6.39 -8.97
CA ALA A 145 6.96 -6.27 -10.15
C ALA A 145 6.27 -6.83 -11.40
N LEU A 146 5.58 -7.96 -11.27
CA LEU A 146 4.80 -8.53 -12.37
C LEU A 146 3.71 -7.56 -12.84
N VAL A 147 2.99 -6.90 -11.92
CA VAL A 147 2.00 -5.86 -12.25
C VAL A 147 2.67 -4.73 -13.03
N MET A 148 3.86 -4.26 -12.62
CA MET A 148 4.56 -3.17 -13.32
C MET A 148 4.99 -3.61 -14.73
N ALA A 149 5.49 -4.84 -14.86
CA ALA A 149 5.84 -5.41 -16.17
C ALA A 149 4.62 -5.52 -17.09
N MET A 150 3.48 -5.96 -16.56
CA MET A 150 2.22 -6.02 -17.29
C MET A 150 1.75 -4.63 -17.73
N LEU A 151 1.91 -3.60 -16.89
CA LEU A 151 1.59 -2.21 -17.25
C LEU A 151 2.53 -1.65 -18.33
N CYS A 152 3.82 -2.01 -18.33
CA CYS A 152 4.75 -1.63 -19.40
C CYS A 152 4.32 -2.16 -20.77
N ILE A 153 3.79 -3.39 -20.84
CA ILE A 153 3.32 -4.00 -22.10
C ILE A 153 1.85 -3.76 -22.38
N ALA A 154 1.14 -3.01 -21.52
CA ALA A 154 -0.30 -2.86 -21.66
C ALA A 154 -0.69 -2.05 -22.89
N ALA A 155 0.10 -1.05 -23.28
CA ALA A 155 -0.14 -0.24 -24.47
C ALA A 155 -0.20 -1.07 -25.78
N PRO A 156 0.77 -1.97 -26.08
CA PRO A 156 0.70 -2.82 -27.27
C PRO A 156 -0.29 -4.00 -27.15
N VAL A 157 -0.61 -4.48 -25.94
CA VAL A 157 -1.50 -5.65 -25.74
C VAL A 157 -2.99 -5.27 -25.71
N GLY A 158 -3.30 -4.03 -25.31
CA GLY A 158 -4.66 -3.51 -25.25
C GLY A 158 -5.33 -3.62 -23.87
N SER A 159 -6.54 -3.07 -23.77
CA SER A 159 -7.25 -2.79 -22.52
C SER A 159 -7.63 -4.02 -21.68
N TRP A 160 -7.72 -5.21 -22.29
CA TRP A 160 -8.06 -6.45 -21.58
C TRP A 160 -7.06 -6.82 -20.47
N ILE A 161 -5.78 -6.47 -20.64
CA ILE A 161 -4.72 -6.79 -19.66
C ILE A 161 -4.94 -6.10 -18.29
N MET A 162 -5.78 -5.06 -18.25
CA MET A 162 -6.07 -4.33 -17.02
C MET A 162 -6.85 -5.15 -15.99
N TRP A 163 -7.64 -6.14 -16.43
CA TRP A 163 -8.37 -7.04 -15.53
C TRP A 163 -7.44 -7.96 -14.72
N PRO A 164 -6.53 -8.73 -15.34
CA PRO A 164 -5.57 -9.52 -14.58
C PRO A 164 -4.60 -8.63 -13.80
N VAL A 165 -4.21 -7.44 -14.30
CA VAL A 165 -3.45 -6.45 -13.52
C VAL A 165 -4.18 -6.10 -12.22
N ALA A 166 -5.49 -5.85 -12.28
CA ALA A 166 -6.28 -5.54 -11.10
C ALA A 166 -6.27 -6.68 -10.08
N VAL A 167 -6.45 -7.94 -10.52
CA VAL A 167 -6.42 -9.11 -9.63
C VAL A 167 -5.03 -9.29 -9.01
N VAL A 168 -3.96 -9.30 -9.82
CA VAL A 168 -2.59 -9.51 -9.32
C VAL A 168 -2.16 -8.37 -8.39
N SER A 169 -2.57 -7.13 -8.68
CA SER A 169 -2.31 -5.99 -7.80
C SER A 169 -3.00 -6.12 -6.44
N ALA A 170 -4.17 -6.75 -6.36
CA ALA A 170 -4.82 -7.04 -5.09
C ALA A 170 -4.00 -8.02 -4.24
N LEU A 171 -3.42 -9.04 -4.89
CA LEU A 171 -2.63 -10.08 -4.25
C LEU A 171 -1.27 -9.58 -3.72
N GLY A 172 -0.58 -8.74 -4.50
CA GLY A 172 0.75 -8.22 -4.16
C GLY A 172 0.71 -6.80 -3.58
N LEU A 173 0.39 -5.83 -4.44
CA LEU A 173 0.54 -4.40 -4.19
C LEU A 173 -0.34 -3.88 -3.04
N ASN A 174 -1.52 -4.46 -2.82
CA ASN A 174 -2.47 -3.95 -1.82
C ASN A 174 -2.45 -4.70 -0.47
N ALA A 175 -1.92 -5.92 -0.44
CA ALA A 175 -2.00 -6.79 0.74
C ALA A 175 -0.75 -6.79 1.63
N TRP A 176 0.38 -6.26 1.17
CA TRP A 176 1.68 -6.36 1.86
C TRP A 176 1.72 -5.70 3.25
N ASN A 177 0.95 -4.64 3.47
CA ASN A 177 1.01 -3.87 4.72
C ASN A 177 0.65 -4.73 5.95
N ALA A 178 -0.32 -5.64 5.82
CA ALA A 178 -0.72 -6.54 6.89
C ALA A 178 0.43 -7.48 7.31
N VAL A 179 1.12 -8.06 6.32
CA VAL A 179 2.28 -8.95 6.53
C VAL A 179 3.46 -8.18 7.11
N ALA A 180 3.70 -6.94 6.64
CA ALA A 180 4.78 -6.10 7.15
C ALA A 180 4.59 -5.76 8.64
N MET A 181 3.36 -5.41 9.04
CA MET A 181 3.05 -5.12 10.44
C MET A 181 3.13 -6.38 11.31
N LEU A 182 2.66 -7.53 10.81
CA LEU A 182 2.82 -8.81 11.50
C LEU A 182 4.30 -9.14 11.73
N TYR A 183 5.18 -8.89 10.73
CA TYR A 183 6.62 -9.07 10.91
C TYR A 183 7.18 -8.18 12.03
N VAL A 184 6.76 -6.92 12.09
CA VAL A 184 7.22 -6.00 13.15
C VAL A 184 6.78 -6.50 14.54
N ILE A 185 5.52 -6.96 14.65
CA ILE A 185 4.95 -7.47 15.91
C ILE A 185 5.71 -8.72 16.39
N ILE A 186 6.01 -9.65 15.49
CA ILE A 186 6.71 -10.90 15.84
C ILE A 186 8.23 -10.69 16.01
N GLY A 187 8.79 -9.66 15.39
CA GLY A 187 10.25 -9.44 15.28
C GLY A 187 10.85 -8.47 16.28
N VAL A 188 10.04 -7.72 17.05
CA VAL A 188 10.51 -6.64 17.93
C VAL A 188 9.85 -6.76 19.31
N PRO A 189 10.58 -6.56 20.43
CA PRO A 189 9.99 -6.54 21.76
C PRO A 189 8.83 -5.54 21.88
N GLN A 190 7.83 -5.87 22.70
CA GLN A 190 6.60 -5.08 22.84
C GLN A 190 6.88 -3.60 23.18
N GLN A 191 7.93 -3.30 23.96
CA GLN A 191 8.30 -1.92 24.32
C GLN A 191 8.81 -1.10 23.11
N ALA A 192 9.34 -1.74 22.07
CA ALA A 192 9.87 -1.08 20.88
C ALA A 192 8.96 -1.20 19.63
N SER A 193 7.90 -2.00 19.70
CA SER A 193 6.94 -2.24 18.60
C SER A 193 6.30 -0.95 18.08
N GLY A 194 5.94 0.00 18.96
CA GLY A 194 5.39 1.31 18.55
C GLY A 194 6.38 2.16 17.75
N ARG A 195 7.66 2.17 18.14
CA ARG A 195 8.72 2.91 17.41
C ARG A 195 9.06 2.24 16.08
N ALA A 196 9.08 0.91 16.05
CA ALA A 196 9.36 0.13 14.85
C ALA A 196 8.26 0.29 13.79
N SER A 197 7.00 0.09 14.18
CA SER A 197 5.84 0.28 13.30
C SER A 197 5.73 1.73 12.80
N GLY A 198 5.98 2.71 13.69
CA GLY A 198 6.02 4.12 13.32
C GLY A 198 7.04 4.43 12.21
N ARG A 199 8.25 3.86 12.27
CA ARG A 199 9.26 4.00 11.21
C ARG A 199 8.83 3.38 9.88
N VAL A 200 8.20 2.21 9.93
CA VAL A 200 7.68 1.53 8.73
C VAL A 200 6.56 2.35 8.08
N VAL A 201 5.62 2.88 8.86
CA VAL A 201 4.54 3.74 8.37
C VAL A 201 5.10 5.06 7.82
N MET A 202 6.06 5.67 8.51
CA MET A 202 6.71 6.90 8.04
C MET A 202 7.39 6.68 6.69
N GLY A 203 8.14 5.57 6.53
CA GLY A 203 8.73 5.17 5.25
C GLY A 203 7.65 5.03 4.18
N PHE A 204 6.58 4.29 4.46
CA PHE A 204 5.47 4.12 3.53
C PHE A 204 4.81 5.43 3.09
N LEU A 205 4.45 6.30 4.02
CA LEU A 205 3.78 7.57 3.71
C LEU A 205 4.69 8.53 2.94
N THR A 206 5.97 8.57 3.30
CA THR A 206 6.98 9.32 2.57
C THR A 206 7.07 8.81 1.13
N GLY A 207 7.15 7.49 0.96
CA GLY A 207 7.21 6.85 -0.35
C GLY A 207 5.94 7.12 -1.16
N LEU A 208 4.77 7.02 -0.55
CA LEU A 208 3.49 7.28 -1.21
C LEU A 208 3.40 8.71 -1.75
N THR A 209 3.94 9.68 -1.00
CA THR A 209 3.97 11.08 -1.40
C THR A 209 4.98 11.30 -2.53
N VAL A 210 6.22 10.84 -2.33
CA VAL A 210 7.33 11.04 -3.27
C VAL A 210 7.10 10.27 -4.58
N GLY A 211 6.66 9.02 -4.51
CA GLY A 211 6.41 8.19 -5.68
C GLY A 211 5.32 8.77 -6.58
N GLY A 212 4.20 9.20 -6.01
CA GLY A 212 3.15 9.87 -6.79
C GLY A 212 3.67 11.13 -7.50
N PHE A 213 4.51 11.94 -6.83
CA PHE A 213 5.12 13.13 -7.43
C PHE A 213 6.11 12.78 -8.54
N LEU A 214 7.04 11.85 -8.29
CA LEU A 214 8.07 11.44 -9.25
C LEU A 214 7.48 10.75 -10.47
N THR A 215 6.46 9.90 -10.29
CA THR A 215 5.75 9.24 -11.39
C THR A 215 5.10 10.28 -12.30
N GLY A 216 4.51 11.34 -11.73
CA GLY A 216 3.98 12.46 -12.49
C GLY A 216 5.05 13.20 -13.27
N LEU A 217 6.13 13.61 -12.61
CA LEU A 217 7.25 14.30 -13.24
C LEU A 217 7.83 13.48 -14.41
N VAL A 218 8.01 12.17 -14.21
CA VAL A 218 8.51 11.28 -15.26
C VAL A 218 7.53 11.21 -16.43
N ALA A 219 6.23 11.03 -16.16
CA ALA A 219 5.21 10.98 -17.20
C ALA A 219 5.12 12.30 -17.99
N ASP A 220 5.24 13.45 -17.31
CA ASP A 220 5.20 14.77 -17.93
C ASP A 220 6.43 15.05 -18.80
N VAL A 221 7.63 14.64 -18.35
CA VAL A 221 8.88 14.88 -19.08
C VAL A 221 9.05 13.95 -20.29
N THR A 222 8.69 12.67 -20.14
CA THR A 222 8.87 11.67 -21.22
C THR A 222 7.68 11.62 -22.17
N GLY A 223 6.53 12.16 -21.78
CA GLY A 223 5.27 12.04 -22.51
C GLY A 223 4.74 10.61 -22.59
N SER A 224 5.32 9.65 -21.84
CA SER A 224 4.93 8.24 -21.87
C SER A 224 4.92 7.62 -20.49
N TYR A 225 3.79 6.97 -20.17
CA TYR A 225 3.60 6.22 -18.93
C TYR A 225 4.51 4.99 -18.82
N GLU A 226 5.02 4.45 -19.93
CA GLU A 226 5.88 3.25 -19.93
C GLU A 226 7.18 3.47 -19.15
N THR A 227 7.77 4.66 -19.28
CA THR A 227 9.00 5.03 -18.56
C THR A 227 8.77 5.13 -17.04
N ALA A 228 7.60 5.62 -16.66
CA ALA A 228 7.16 5.65 -15.28
C ALA A 228 6.95 4.22 -14.74
N TRP A 229 6.28 3.34 -15.50
CA TRP A 229 6.10 1.93 -15.13
C TRP A 229 7.43 1.18 -15.00
N ALA A 230 8.38 1.41 -15.91
CA ALA A 230 9.72 0.81 -15.85
C ALA A 230 10.51 1.27 -14.60
N SER A 231 10.37 2.53 -14.21
CA SER A 231 10.99 3.05 -12.99
C SER A 231 10.39 2.39 -11.73
N LEU A 232 9.06 2.21 -11.70
CA LEU A 232 8.38 1.53 -10.61
C LEU A 232 8.66 0.02 -10.58
N LEU A 233 8.84 -0.61 -11.74
CA LEU A 233 9.32 -1.98 -11.87
C LEU A 233 10.68 -2.14 -11.16
N LEU A 234 11.64 -1.25 -11.46
CA LEU A 234 12.96 -1.30 -10.84
C LEU A 234 12.88 -1.13 -9.32
N LEU A 235 12.04 -0.20 -8.82
CA LEU A 235 11.78 -0.05 -7.39
C LEU A 235 11.17 -1.31 -6.75
N SER A 236 10.25 -1.98 -7.44
CA SER A 236 9.65 -3.23 -6.94
C SER A 236 10.64 -4.39 -6.87
N LEU A 237 11.59 -4.47 -7.81
CA LEU A 237 12.69 -5.44 -7.76
C LEU A 237 13.64 -5.16 -6.59
N ILE A 238 13.96 -3.88 -6.36
CA ILE A 238 14.73 -3.46 -5.18
C ILE A 238 13.98 -3.86 -3.89
N ALA A 239 12.66 -3.66 -3.84
CA ALA A 239 11.86 -4.09 -2.69
C ALA A 239 11.94 -5.61 -2.46
N THR A 240 11.86 -6.43 -3.52
CA THR A 240 12.07 -7.89 -3.42
C THR A 240 13.43 -8.25 -2.84
N PHE A 241 14.49 -7.58 -3.31
CA PHE A 241 15.83 -7.79 -2.79
C PHE A 241 15.95 -7.41 -1.30
N LEU A 242 15.33 -6.29 -0.88
CA LEU A 242 15.30 -5.87 0.52
C LEU A 242 14.53 -6.86 1.41
N ALA A 243 13.43 -7.43 0.91
CA ALA A 243 12.68 -8.45 1.62
C ALA A 243 13.54 -9.70 1.87
N TRP A 244 14.30 -10.17 0.87
CA TRP A 244 15.25 -11.27 1.04
C TRP A 244 16.41 -10.93 1.97
N GLN A 245 16.94 -9.70 1.93
CA GLN A 245 17.97 -9.29 2.89
C GLN A 245 17.45 -9.28 4.33
N SER A 246 16.18 -8.87 4.52
CA SER A 246 15.56 -8.88 5.85
C SER A 246 15.39 -10.28 6.42
N GLU A 247 15.19 -11.28 5.56
CA GLU A 247 15.18 -12.69 5.95
C GLU A 247 16.55 -13.12 6.47
N LYS A 248 17.61 -12.87 5.70
CA LYS A 248 18.99 -13.23 6.08
C LYS A 248 19.43 -12.54 7.37
N ALA A 249 19.11 -11.26 7.54
CA ALA A 249 19.46 -10.49 8.72
C ALA A 249 18.79 -11.03 10.01
N ARG A 250 17.60 -11.63 9.91
CA ARG A 250 16.90 -12.25 11.04
C ARG A 250 17.59 -13.53 11.52
N PHE A 251 18.22 -14.28 10.60
CA PHE A 251 18.98 -15.48 10.95
C PHE A 251 20.36 -15.19 11.56
N SER A 252 20.87 -13.96 11.39
CA SER A 252 22.17 -13.54 11.94
C SER A 252 22.08 -12.92 13.34
N GLN A 253 20.88 -12.65 13.85
CA GLN A 253 20.71 -12.22 15.25
C GLN A 253 20.53 -13.47 16.12
N PRO A 254 21.50 -13.81 17.00
CA PRO A 254 21.31 -14.90 17.95
C PRO A 254 20.09 -14.56 18.82
N ALA A 255 19.23 -15.56 19.04
CA ALA A 255 18.16 -15.47 20.01
C ALA A 255 18.79 -15.20 21.38
N SER A 256 18.68 -13.95 21.85
CA SER A 256 19.02 -13.54 23.22
C SER A 256 17.83 -13.75 24.14
#